data_AF-A0A954I4H8-F1
#
_entry.id   AF-A0A954I4H8-F1
#
_cell.length_a   1.000
_cell.length_b   1.000
_cell.length_c   1.000
_cell.angle_alpha   90.00
_cell.angle_beta   90.00
_cell.angle_gamma   90.00
#
_symmetry.space_group_name_H-M   'P 1'
#
loop_
_entity.id
_entity.type
_entity.pdbx_description
1 polymer ?
#
loop_
_entity_poly.entity_id
_entity_poly.type
_entity_poly.pdbx_seq_one_letter_code
_entity_poly.pdbx_strand_id
1 'polypeptide(L)' 'MEAYDHSVLDQSAAEIVDTAKRTGAIVHGPVPLPTRVERYTVLRSPHI' A
#
# COMPACT_ATOMS: atom_id res chain seq x y z
N MET A 1 2.66 -4.83 -6.16
CA MET A 1 1.22 -5.00 -5.87
C MET A 1 0.69 -3.63 -5.51
N GLU A 2 0.24 -2.86 -6.50
CA GLU A 2 -0.54 -1.65 -6.24
C GLU A 2 -1.96 -2.10 -5.92
N ALA A 3 -2.15 -2.54 -4.67
CA ALA A 3 -3.46 -2.89 -4.16
C ALA A 3 -4.27 -1.61 -4.00
N TYR A 4 -5.44 -1.57 -4.62
CA TYR A 4 -6.38 -0.46 -4.59
C TYR A 4 -6.91 -0.15 -3.18
N ASP A 5 -6.57 -0.97 -2.18
CA ASP A 5 -6.91 -0.79 -0.77
C ASP A 5 -5.69 -1.01 0.12
N HIS A 6 -5.31 0.04 0.87
CA HIS A 6 -4.20 0.00 1.82
C HIS A 6 -4.36 -1.14 2.86
N SER A 7 -5.60 -1.41 3.29
CA SER A 7 -5.92 -2.44 4.28
C SER A 7 -5.44 -3.84 3.89
N VAL A 8 -5.57 -4.21 2.61
CA VAL A 8 -5.15 -5.54 2.11
C VAL A 8 -3.63 -5.61 1.97
N LEU A 9 -3.00 -4.49 1.64
CA LEU A 9 -1.55 -4.36 1.56
C LEU A 9 -0.91 -4.52 2.94
N ASP A 10 -1.49 -3.88 3.96
CA ASP A 10 -1.03 -3.97 5.36
C ASP A 10 -1.14 -5.40 5.89
N GLN A 11 -2.24 -6.10 5.58
CA GLN A 11 -2.41 -7.51 5.95
C GLN A 11 -1.35 -8.40 5.30
N SER A 12 -1.14 -8.25 3.99
CA SER A 12 -0.13 -9.02 3.24
C SER A 12 1.29 -8.73 3.76
N ALA A 13 1.59 -7.46 4.05
CA ALA A 13 2.89 -7.06 4.59
C ALA A 13 3.14 -7.68 5.97
N ALA A 14 2.12 -7.75 6.84
CA ALA A 14 2.22 -8.38 8.15
C ALA A 14 2.51 -9.89 8.05
N GLU A 15 1.84 -10.61 7.16
CA GLU A 15 2.05 -12.05 6.93
C GLU A 15 3.46 -12.36 6.39
N ILE A 16 3.98 -11.50 5.50
CA ILE A 16 5.34 -11.62 4.95
C ILE A 16 6.38 -11.40 6.05
N VAL A 17 6.19 -10.39 6.91
CA VAL A 17 7.09 -10.08 8.02
C VAL A 17 7.09 -11.20 9.06
N ASP A 18 5.94 -11.78 9.39
CA ASP A 18 5.84 -12.91 10.33
C ASP A 18 6.56 -14.15 9.79
N THR A 19 6.36 -14.45 8.51
CA THR A 19 7.03 -15.56 7.84
C THR A 19 8.55 -15.37 7.78
N ALA A 20 9.02 -14.16 7.48
CA ALA A 20 10.45 -13.84 7.42
C ALA A 20 11.12 -13.83 8.81
N LYS A 21 10.41 -13.43 9.87
CA LYS A 21 10.91 -13.54 11.25
C LYS A 21 11.12 -14.99 11.67
N ARG A 22 10.19 -15.88 11.30
CA ARG A 22 10.24 -17.30 11.64
C ARG A 22 11.40 -18.05 10.96
N THR A 23 11.86 -17.57 9.81
CA THR A 23 13.04 -18.11 9.11
C THR A 23 14.37 -17.50 9.58
N GLY A 24 14.35 -16.59 10.57
CA GLY A 24 15.55 -15.96 11.11
C GLY A 24 16.16 -14.87 10.22
N ALA A 25 15.41 -14.38 9.22
CA ALA A 25 15.87 -13.30 8.36
C ALA A 25 15.81 -11.95 9.10
N ILE A 26 16.79 -11.08 8.84
CA ILE A 26 16.82 -9.71 9.40
C ILE A 26 15.79 -8.87 8.64
N VAL A 27 14.60 -8.69 9.21
CA VAL A 27 13.51 -7.95 8.58
C VAL A 27 13.51 -6.51 9.07
N HIS A 28 13.89 -5.56 8.21
CA HIS A 28 13.44 -4.18 8.39
C HIS A 28 11.96 -4.15 8.04
N GLY A 29 11.12 -3.74 9.01
CA GLY A 29 9.65 -3.74 8.87
C GLY A 29 9.17 -2.98 7.62
N PRO A 30 7.87 -3.04 7.29
CA PRO A 30 7.37 -2.44 6.06
C PRO A 30 7.73 -0.95 6.04
N VAL A 31 8.66 -0.57 5.15
CA VAL A 31 9.06 0.83 4.97
C VAL A 31 7.96 1.48 4.13
N PRO A 32 7.17 2.40 4.70
CA PRO A 32 6.08 3.02 3.96
C PRO A 32 6.67 3.90 2.87
N LEU A 33 6.42 3.53 1.61
CA LEU A 33 6.70 4.39 0.48
C LEU A 33 5.61 5.46 0.36
N PRO A 34 5.94 6.70 -0.02
CA PRO A 34 4.94 7.75 -0.21
C PRO A 34 3.89 7.31 -1.24
N THR A 35 2.62 7.35 -0.85
CA THR A 35 1.51 7.01 -1.74
C THR A 35 1.42 8.04 -2.86
N ARG A 36 1.49 7.58 -4.11
CA ARG A 36 1.34 8.45 -5.29
C ARG A 36 -0.14 8.81 -5.45
N VAL A 37 -0.53 9.99 -4.95
CA VAL A 37 -1.90 10.49 -5.06
C VAL A 37 -2.07 11.24 -6.38
N GLU A 38 -2.62 10.58 -7.40
CA GLU A 38 -3.03 11.25 -8.64
C GLU A 38 -4.42 11.85 -8.48
N ARG A 39 -4.50 13.18 -8.43
CA ARG A 39 -5.77 13.92 -8.39
C ARG A 39 -6.17 14.32 -9.81
N TYR A 40 -7.27 13.76 -10.30
CA TYR A 40 -7.89 14.18 -11.55
C TYR A 40 -9.09 15.08 -11.25
N THR A 41 -9.00 16.34 -11.66
CA THR A 41 -10.13 17.28 -11.56
C THR A 41 -10.93 17.21 -12.85
N VAL A 42 -12.13 16.65 -12.79
CA VAL A 42 -13.07 16.65 -13.91
C VAL A 42 -14.15 17.70 -13.70
N LEU A 43 -14.63 18.30 -14.79
CA LEU A 43 -15.83 19.12 -14.74
C LEU A 43 -17.01 18.23 -14.36
N ARG A 44 -17.66 18.51 -13.23
CA ARG A 44 -18.86 17.78 -12.76
C ARG A 44 -20.11 18.05 -13.61
N SER A 45 -20.06 19.03 -14.50
CA SER A 45 -21.19 19.50 -15.31
C SER A 45 -20.70 19.82 -16.73
N PRO A 46 -21.47 19.47 -17.77
CA PRO A 46 -21.19 19.90 -19.14
C PRO A 46 -21.52 21.39 -19.38
N HIS A 47 -22.15 22.08 -18.42
CA HIS A 47 -22.50 23.50 -18.49
C HIS A 47 -22.03 24.24 -17.24
N ILE A 48 -21.46 25.43 -17.40
CA ILE A 48 -21.12 26.37 -16.31
C ILE A 48 -22.40 27.00 -15.77
#